data_AF-E9EK95-F1
#
_entry.id   AF-E9EK95-F1
#
_cell.length_a   1.000
_cell.length_b   1.000
_cell.length_c   1.000
_cell.angle_alpha   90.00
_cell.angle_beta   90.00
_cell.angle_gamma   90.00
#
_symmetry.space_group_name_H-M   'P 1'
#
loop_
_entity.id
_entity.type
_entity.pdbx_description
1 polymer ?
#
loop_
_entity_poly.entity_id
_entity_poly.type
_entity_poly.pdbx_seq_one_letter_code
_entity_poly.pdbx_strand_id
1 'polypeptide(L)'
;MASSSTINARAMRYTGNAYNCLKSSGLRPSVADSCHEDIDGQEAFSSRNWGKREKTVHDPRISPELGRRVGRYPFTSPLASWVVDAFINYQPSEAATDLVRRFSAELHEAFGKERMQSNGLHNLILTEVIYQITLEVGGEILLAADKSPSCVDVRDEYHSSHVAGDDHFRVVSGNYVYSALTGVDWAKGKNAYSDRFKKFEKLARKAVVDLDGKFSGQDRSFWRFSLAYFSAMDQAETSKEFTTPQASHIRTDLDPYLLMAVRGFDTIGSAYMCSDGAAFFDKEGMDSLIGSAVPNDVMDLHTDILTGETRNLLRLLYPNSWSIEKSVKTMSTVFSGMLCELFRGHKRARLENREDGRIAATSPAYSFCRARHRRIFEIIEAYTDKYPEFWDWTRETYRLAKEQMTKAGLNELPIQALYRALNQDSLPESPHNEFYDGYFDMIEKSLDGIDQSENREQVKRALGVQNKLGELVCDIDNLWNVQLLEHDKTSGWGREFDEKSDDLFRQVGELLCTSSRADTSTGWRIPKEVYRFAIAYGRLSMSLSYIAYHTIVAIILTYGVVSTR
;
A
#
# COMPACT_ATOMS: atom_id res chain seq x y z
N MET A 1 20.76 8.87 -29.47
CA MET A 1 21.65 8.77 -28.30
C MET A 1 21.00 7.80 -27.32
N ALA A 2 21.72 6.79 -26.81
CA ALA A 2 21.13 5.79 -25.93
C ALA A 2 20.70 6.46 -24.60
N SER A 3 19.41 6.41 -24.25
CA SER A 3 18.95 6.96 -22.98
C SER A 3 19.63 6.22 -21.83
N SER A 4 20.38 6.97 -21.01
CA SER A 4 21.10 6.39 -19.89
C SER A 4 20.08 6.08 -18.79
N SER A 5 19.79 4.80 -18.59
CA SER A 5 18.93 4.30 -17.50
C SER A 5 19.21 5.03 -16.17
N THR A 6 18.17 5.38 -15.42
CA THR A 6 18.24 6.07 -14.12
C THR A 6 19.12 5.31 -13.11
N ILE A 7 19.29 3.99 -13.24
CA ILE A 7 20.09 3.16 -12.34
C ILE A 7 21.04 2.27 -13.13
N ASN A 8 22.34 2.37 -12.86
CA ASN A 8 23.31 1.34 -13.19
C ASN A 8 23.04 0.11 -12.31
N ALA A 9 22.16 -0.75 -12.78
CA ALA A 9 21.73 -1.93 -12.04
C ALA A 9 22.77 -3.06 -12.07
N ARG A 10 23.88 -2.92 -12.83
CA ARG A 10 25.06 -3.78 -12.68
C ARG A 10 25.84 -3.46 -11.41
N ALA A 11 26.00 -2.16 -11.12
CA ALA A 11 26.65 -1.62 -9.94
C ALA A 11 25.69 -1.43 -8.75
N MET A 12 24.38 -1.60 -8.97
CA MET A 12 23.33 -1.32 -7.99
C MET A 12 23.36 0.14 -7.53
N ARG A 13 23.72 1.06 -8.43
CA ARG A 13 23.92 2.49 -8.16
C ARG A 13 23.12 3.31 -9.16
N TYR A 14 22.63 4.47 -8.75
CA TYR A 14 22.10 5.45 -9.69
C TYR A 14 23.16 5.84 -10.73
N THR A 15 22.75 6.14 -11.97
CA THR A 15 23.66 6.81 -12.91
C THR A 15 24.02 8.19 -12.39
N GLY A 16 25.11 8.78 -12.91
CA GLY A 16 25.56 10.11 -12.48
C GLY A 16 24.44 11.15 -12.54
N ASN A 17 23.66 11.15 -13.63
CA ASN A 17 22.53 12.06 -13.81
C ASN A 17 21.42 11.80 -12.79
N ALA A 18 20.93 10.57 -12.67
CA ALA A 18 19.88 10.25 -11.70
C ALA A 18 20.29 10.48 -10.23
N TYR A 19 21.54 10.18 -9.90
CA TYR A 19 22.10 10.45 -8.58
C TYR A 19 22.20 11.95 -8.33
N ASN A 20 22.60 12.72 -9.36
CA ASN A 20 22.59 14.17 -9.30
C ASN A 20 21.16 14.70 -9.15
N CYS A 21 20.15 14.19 -9.87
CA CYS A 21 18.74 14.56 -9.68
C CYS A 21 18.26 14.28 -8.26
N LEU A 22 18.59 13.11 -7.68
CA LEU A 22 18.27 12.79 -6.28
C LEU A 22 18.92 13.80 -5.32
N LYS A 23 20.19 14.13 -5.53
CA LYS A 23 20.95 15.09 -4.70
C LYS A 23 20.48 16.54 -4.87
N SER A 24 20.25 16.98 -6.10
CA SER A 24 19.94 18.35 -6.50
C SER A 24 18.45 18.67 -6.48
N SER A 25 17.62 17.64 -6.21
CA SER A 25 16.15 17.76 -6.08
C SER A 25 15.72 18.90 -5.18
N GLY A 26 16.59 19.33 -4.25
CA GLY A 26 16.33 20.48 -3.39
C GLY A 26 15.08 20.28 -2.54
N LEU A 27 14.64 19.02 -2.36
CA LEU A 27 13.46 18.69 -1.57
C LEU A 27 13.65 19.31 -0.19
N ARG A 28 12.93 20.39 0.01
CA ARG A 28 12.60 20.94 1.30
C ARG A 28 11.12 20.65 1.40
N PRO A 29 10.70 19.42 1.79
CA PRO A 29 9.36 19.31 2.36
C PRO A 29 9.29 20.43 3.40
N SER A 30 8.22 21.23 3.37
CA SER A 30 8.14 22.47 4.17
C SER A 30 8.79 22.28 5.53
N VAL A 31 9.76 23.16 5.80
CA VAL A 31 10.59 23.15 7.01
C VAL A 31 9.67 23.13 8.22
N ALA A 32 9.76 22.05 9.01
CA ALA A 32 9.32 21.94 10.39
C ALA A 32 7.88 22.39 10.69
N ASP A 33 6.90 21.55 10.38
CA ASP A 33 5.77 21.45 11.30
C ASP A 33 6.25 20.67 12.53
N SER A 34 6.00 21.23 13.71
CA SER A 34 6.33 20.57 14.96
C SER A 34 5.60 19.23 15.04
N CYS A 35 6.37 18.17 15.13
CA CYS A 35 5.92 16.86 15.57
C CYS A 35 5.38 16.98 17.01
N HIS A 36 4.12 16.61 17.25
CA HIS A 36 3.52 16.66 18.58
C HIS A 36 3.60 15.29 19.27
N GLU A 37 4.21 15.26 20.46
CA GLU A 37 4.31 14.03 21.27
C GLU A 37 3.13 13.83 22.23
N ASP A 38 2.33 14.88 22.50
CA ASP A 38 1.34 14.88 23.59
C ASP A 38 -0.08 15.15 23.09
N ILE A 39 -0.72 14.10 22.58
CA ILE A 39 -2.18 14.07 22.35
C ILE A 39 -2.94 13.59 23.59
N ASP A 40 -2.25 12.98 24.56
CA ASP A 40 -2.85 12.26 25.68
C ASP A 40 -3.58 13.17 26.69
N GLY A 41 -3.13 14.41 26.82
CA GLY A 41 -3.75 15.40 27.70
C GLY A 41 -4.89 16.21 27.08
N GLN A 42 -5.23 15.97 25.82
CA GLN A 42 -6.19 16.84 25.13
C GLN A 42 -7.64 16.45 25.43
N GLU A 43 -8.49 17.47 25.62
CA GLU A 43 -9.91 17.31 25.98
C GLU A 43 -10.69 16.43 24.99
N ALA A 44 -10.33 16.49 23.70
CA ALA A 44 -10.94 15.69 22.63
C ALA A 44 -10.78 14.16 22.82
N PHE A 45 -9.77 13.71 23.56
CA PHE A 45 -9.50 12.29 23.81
C PHE A 45 -9.83 11.89 25.25
N SER A 46 -9.57 12.74 26.23
CA SER A 46 -9.82 12.44 27.65
C SER A 46 -11.30 12.32 28.01
N SER A 47 -12.19 12.94 27.22
CA SER A 47 -13.66 12.86 27.38
C SER A 47 -14.28 11.56 26.84
N ARG A 48 -13.54 10.79 26.04
CA ARG A 48 -14.05 9.55 25.42
C ARG A 48 -14.18 8.43 26.45
N ASN A 49 -15.10 7.50 26.23
CA ASN A 49 -15.42 6.45 27.21
C ASN A 49 -14.22 5.57 27.58
N TRP A 50 -13.29 5.35 26.65
CA TRP A 50 -12.04 4.61 26.85
C TRP A 50 -10.89 5.47 27.39
N GLY A 51 -11.03 6.80 27.38
CA GLY A 51 -10.03 7.75 27.90
C GLY A 51 -9.94 7.77 29.43
N LYS A 52 -10.92 7.16 30.12
CA LYS A 52 -10.95 7.06 31.59
C LYS A 52 -9.93 6.02 32.08
N ARG A 53 -8.76 6.50 32.52
CA ARG A 53 -7.70 5.66 33.06
C ARG A 53 -8.00 5.21 34.48
N GLU A 54 -8.47 3.98 34.63
CA GLU A 54 -8.66 3.36 35.96
C GLU A 54 -7.37 2.76 36.53
N LYS A 55 -6.31 2.60 35.72
CA LYS A 55 -5.06 1.93 36.13
C LYS A 55 -3.83 2.84 35.97
N THR A 56 -2.98 2.85 36.99
CA THR A 56 -1.69 3.52 37.00
C THR A 56 -0.77 2.85 35.96
N VAL A 57 -0.28 3.62 35.00
CA VAL A 57 0.63 3.16 33.94
C VAL A 57 2.06 3.19 34.47
N HIS A 58 2.89 2.19 34.14
CA HIS A 58 4.32 2.27 34.40
C HIS A 58 4.96 3.39 33.58
N ASP A 59 5.78 4.22 34.22
CA ASP A 59 6.50 5.28 33.53
C ASP A 59 7.36 4.68 32.39
N PRO A 60 7.35 5.28 31.18
CA PRO A 60 8.19 4.84 30.08
C PRO A 60 9.67 4.79 30.47
N ARG A 61 10.36 3.69 30.17
CA ARG A 61 11.82 3.62 30.30
C ARG A 61 12.47 4.10 29.01
N ILE A 62 12.94 5.34 29.03
CA ILE A 62 13.75 5.93 27.97
C ILE A 62 15.13 5.25 28.01
N SER A 63 15.49 4.47 26.99
CA SER A 63 16.83 3.89 26.90
C SER A 63 17.82 4.92 26.32
N PRO A 64 18.86 5.33 27.07
CA PRO A 64 19.89 6.23 26.55
C PRO A 64 20.85 5.55 25.56
N GLU A 65 20.76 4.22 25.37
CA GLU A 65 21.75 3.41 24.65
C GLU A 65 21.38 3.13 23.18
N LEU A 66 20.17 3.51 22.74
CA LEU A 66 19.77 3.29 21.35
C LEU A 66 20.42 4.36 20.47
N GLY A 67 21.52 4.00 19.81
CA GLY A 67 22.30 4.87 18.92
C GLY A 67 21.56 5.41 17.68
N ARG A 68 20.24 5.24 17.60
CA ARG A 68 19.36 5.76 16.54
C ARG A 68 18.49 6.89 17.12
N ARG A 69 18.51 8.07 16.49
CA ARG A 69 17.71 9.24 16.89
C ARG A 69 16.25 9.06 16.44
N VAL A 70 15.39 8.44 17.25
CA VAL A 70 13.98 8.15 16.88
C VAL A 70 12.95 8.90 17.76
N GLY A 71 13.39 9.75 18.70
CA GLY A 71 12.51 10.55 19.57
C GLY A 71 12.47 10.03 21.01
N ARG A 72 11.51 10.51 21.81
CA ARG A 72 11.36 10.13 23.24
C ARG A 72 11.11 8.63 23.42
N TYR A 73 10.40 8.02 22.47
CA TYR A 73 10.16 6.59 22.39
C TYR A 73 10.96 6.03 21.22
N PRO A 74 11.97 5.18 21.45
CA PRO A 74 12.88 4.75 20.40
C PRO A 74 12.23 3.91 19.29
N PHE A 75 11.01 3.40 19.54
CA PHE A 75 10.24 2.61 18.59
C PHE A 75 8.90 3.24 18.20
N THR A 76 8.63 4.49 18.58
CA THR A 76 7.44 5.21 18.16
C THR A 76 7.77 6.69 18.00
N SER A 77 7.84 7.17 16.76
CA SER A 77 8.03 8.59 16.50
C SER A 77 6.78 9.38 16.90
N PRO A 78 6.90 10.71 17.05
CA PRO A 78 5.73 11.57 17.15
C PRO A 78 4.85 11.46 15.91
N LEU A 79 3.60 11.91 16.06
CA LEU A 79 2.61 11.93 15.00
C LEU A 79 2.78 13.17 14.10
N ALA A 80 2.56 13.01 12.80
CA ALA A 80 2.55 14.12 11.85
C ALA A 80 1.46 15.16 12.22
N SER A 81 1.77 16.46 12.10
CA SER A 81 0.89 17.57 12.46
C SER A 81 -0.51 17.45 11.85
N TRP A 82 -0.58 17.20 10.55
CA TRP A 82 -1.85 17.06 9.83
C TRP A 82 -2.71 15.89 10.34
N VAL A 83 -2.10 14.83 10.86
CA VAL A 83 -2.84 13.70 11.45
C VAL A 83 -3.36 14.09 12.82
N VAL A 84 -2.56 14.78 13.62
CA VAL A 84 -2.99 15.34 14.91
C VAL A 84 -4.20 16.26 14.69
N ASP A 85 -4.12 17.16 13.71
CA ASP A 85 -5.21 18.07 13.37
C ASP A 85 -6.47 17.31 12.95
N ALA A 86 -6.34 16.29 12.10
CA ALA A 86 -7.47 15.44 11.71
C ALA A 86 -8.09 14.71 12.91
N PHE A 87 -7.27 14.23 13.85
CA PHE A 87 -7.73 13.49 15.02
C PHE A 87 -8.41 14.38 16.06
N ILE A 88 -7.88 15.59 16.31
CA ILE A 88 -8.45 16.54 17.27
C ILE A 88 -9.84 17.01 16.82
N ASN A 89 -9.99 17.24 15.51
CA ASN A 89 -11.25 17.71 14.93
C ASN A 89 -12.27 16.59 14.73
N TYR A 90 -11.88 15.33 14.90
CA TYR A 90 -12.77 14.19 14.73
C TYR A 90 -13.62 13.93 15.99
N GLN A 91 -14.93 13.85 15.77
CA GLN A 91 -15.90 13.38 16.76
C GLN A 91 -16.74 12.26 16.14
N PRO A 92 -16.71 11.04 16.70
CA PRO A 92 -17.55 9.96 16.21
C PRO A 92 -19.03 10.27 16.47
N SER A 93 -19.90 9.81 15.59
CA SER A 93 -21.34 9.79 15.82
C SER A 93 -21.68 8.87 16.99
N GLU A 94 -22.85 9.12 17.60
CA GLU A 94 -23.39 8.24 18.64
C GLU A 94 -23.57 6.81 18.12
N ALA A 95 -24.04 6.66 16.88
CA ALA A 95 -24.23 5.35 16.25
C ALA A 95 -22.91 4.59 16.05
N ALA A 96 -21.85 5.26 15.60
CA ALA A 96 -20.53 4.63 15.48
C ALA A 96 -19.98 4.26 16.85
N THR A 97 -20.12 5.15 17.84
CA THR A 97 -19.70 4.89 19.22
C THR A 97 -20.45 3.69 19.81
N ASP A 98 -21.76 3.60 19.60
CA ASP A 98 -22.59 2.47 20.04
C ASP A 98 -22.14 1.16 19.38
N LEU A 99 -21.89 1.19 18.07
CA LEU A 99 -21.44 0.05 17.30
C LEU A 99 -20.11 -0.51 17.83
N VAL A 100 -19.14 0.37 18.06
CA VAL A 100 -17.78 -0.07 18.42
C VAL A 100 -17.54 -0.20 19.93
N ARG A 101 -18.47 0.28 20.78
CA ARG A 101 -18.30 0.39 22.24
C ARG A 101 -17.68 -0.84 22.88
N ARG A 102 -18.22 -2.02 22.59
CA ARG A 102 -17.74 -3.28 23.16
C ARG A 102 -16.31 -3.59 22.71
N PHE A 103 -16.04 -3.47 21.42
CA PHE A 103 -14.74 -3.80 20.83
C PHE A 103 -13.65 -2.81 21.26
N SER A 104 -14.01 -1.54 21.43
CA SER A 104 -13.16 -0.53 22.04
C SER A 104 -12.77 -0.87 23.48
N ALA A 105 -13.71 -1.41 24.29
CA ALA A 105 -13.39 -1.84 25.64
C ALA A 105 -12.44 -3.05 25.65
N GLU A 106 -12.65 -4.03 24.76
CA GLU A 106 -11.75 -5.19 24.60
C GLU A 106 -10.34 -4.75 24.14
N LEU A 107 -10.27 -3.82 23.18
CA LEU A 107 -9.01 -3.23 22.71
C LEU A 107 -8.30 -2.48 23.85
N HIS A 108 -9.03 -1.64 24.60
CA HIS A 108 -8.49 -0.92 25.75
C HIS A 108 -7.94 -1.86 26.83
N GLU A 109 -8.63 -2.97 27.10
CA GLU A 109 -8.15 -3.99 28.04
C GLU A 109 -6.83 -4.62 27.56
N ALA A 110 -6.73 -4.92 26.26
CA ALA A 110 -5.51 -5.45 25.65
C ALA A 110 -4.33 -4.47 25.80
N PHE A 111 -4.53 -3.18 25.52
CA PHE A 111 -3.53 -2.14 25.76
C PHE A 111 -3.21 -1.96 27.25
N GLY A 112 -4.19 -2.11 28.14
CA GLY A 112 -3.98 -2.12 29.58
C GLY A 112 -3.06 -3.25 30.03
N LYS A 113 -3.26 -4.47 29.50
CA LYS A 113 -2.37 -5.61 29.75
C LYS A 113 -0.96 -5.35 29.20
N GLU A 114 -0.87 -4.81 28.00
CA GLU A 114 0.42 -4.49 27.37
C GLU A 114 1.19 -3.44 28.18
N ARG A 115 0.53 -2.37 28.64
CA ARG A 115 1.16 -1.34 29.48
C ARG A 115 1.74 -1.87 30.79
N MET A 116 1.16 -2.94 31.36
CA MET A 116 1.71 -3.58 32.57
C MET A 116 2.96 -4.43 32.29
N GLN A 117 3.15 -4.89 31.05
CA GLN A 117 4.23 -5.80 30.65
C GLN A 117 5.29 -5.15 29.77
N SER A 118 5.00 -3.97 29.23
CA SER A 118 5.85 -3.23 28.32
C SER A 118 7.15 -2.78 28.99
N ASN A 119 8.21 -2.76 28.19
CA ASN A 119 9.49 -2.19 28.56
C ASN A 119 9.56 -0.66 28.42
N GLY A 120 8.50 -0.01 27.93
CA GLY A 120 8.42 1.43 27.75
C GLY A 120 9.09 1.98 26.49
N LEU A 121 9.44 1.14 25.50
CA LEU A 121 10.06 1.59 24.25
C LEU A 121 9.08 2.17 23.22
N HIS A 122 7.78 1.88 23.38
CA HIS A 122 6.70 2.39 22.51
C HIS A 122 5.85 3.42 23.24
N ASN A 123 5.32 4.39 22.50
CA ASN A 123 4.25 5.25 23.00
C ASN A 123 2.92 4.50 22.88
N LEU A 124 2.65 3.59 23.83
CA LEU A 124 1.45 2.75 23.82
C LEU A 124 0.15 3.55 23.97
N ILE A 125 0.24 4.76 24.51
CA ILE A 125 -0.88 5.68 24.63
C ILE A 125 -1.24 6.25 23.26
N LEU A 126 -0.28 6.86 22.57
CA LEU A 126 -0.46 7.35 21.20
C LEU A 126 -0.96 6.22 20.29
N THR A 127 -0.37 5.03 20.41
CA THR A 127 -0.74 3.87 19.61
C THR A 127 -2.18 3.43 19.87
N GLU A 128 -2.61 3.37 21.13
CA GLU A 128 -4.00 3.08 21.47
C GLU A 128 -4.96 4.12 20.90
N VAL A 129 -4.64 5.41 21.04
CA VAL A 129 -5.47 6.50 20.49
C VAL A 129 -5.61 6.35 18.97
N ILE A 130 -4.52 6.05 18.26
CA ILE A 130 -4.53 5.78 16.82
C ILE A 130 -5.50 4.65 16.49
N TYR A 131 -5.32 3.46 17.08
CA TYR A 131 -6.17 2.31 16.74
C TYR A 131 -7.62 2.48 17.15
N GLN A 132 -7.86 3.21 18.23
CA GLN A 132 -9.21 3.48 18.68
C GLN A 132 -9.94 4.45 17.74
N ILE A 133 -9.26 5.51 17.26
CA ILE A 133 -9.82 6.40 16.22
C ILE A 133 -10.05 5.61 14.92
N THR A 134 -9.10 4.77 14.52
CA THR A 134 -9.22 3.90 13.35
C THR A 134 -10.44 2.97 13.47
N LEU A 135 -10.68 2.37 14.64
CA LEU A 135 -11.86 1.52 14.92
C LEU A 135 -13.17 2.31 14.83
N GLU A 136 -13.23 3.50 15.42
CA GLU A 136 -14.42 4.36 15.36
C GLU A 136 -14.73 4.83 13.93
N VAL A 137 -13.71 5.25 13.18
CA VAL A 137 -13.86 5.63 11.76
C VAL A 137 -14.28 4.42 10.92
N GLY A 138 -13.76 3.23 11.22
CA GLY A 138 -14.25 1.98 10.64
C GLY A 138 -15.75 1.79 10.88
N GLY A 139 -16.22 2.05 12.10
CA GLY A 139 -17.65 2.05 12.43
C GLY A 139 -18.46 3.04 11.59
N GLU A 140 -17.97 4.27 11.40
CA GLU A 140 -18.62 5.27 10.54
C GLU A 140 -18.72 4.81 9.07
N ILE A 141 -17.63 4.25 8.54
CA ILE A 141 -17.58 3.73 7.17
C ILE A 141 -18.62 2.61 6.99
N LEU A 142 -18.69 1.67 7.95
CA LEU A 142 -19.67 0.57 7.91
C LEU A 142 -21.10 1.09 7.97
N LEU A 143 -21.39 2.06 8.83
CA LEU A 143 -22.72 2.67 8.94
C LEU A 143 -23.10 3.49 7.70
N ALA A 144 -22.13 4.15 7.06
CA ALA A 144 -22.34 4.86 5.80
C ALA A 144 -22.61 3.90 4.63
N ALA A 145 -21.86 2.79 4.56
CA ALA A 145 -22.09 1.73 3.60
C ALA A 145 -23.50 1.14 3.75
N ASP A 146 -23.94 0.86 4.98
CA ASP A 146 -25.25 0.29 5.30
C ASP A 146 -26.44 1.14 4.83
N LYS A 147 -26.25 2.46 4.71
CA LYS A 147 -27.30 3.40 4.27
C LYS A 147 -27.41 3.48 2.75
N SER A 148 -26.53 2.83 2.00
CA SER A 148 -26.44 3.02 0.56
C SER A 148 -27.50 2.19 -0.20
N PRO A 149 -28.22 2.79 -1.18
CA PRO A 149 -29.44 2.21 -1.77
C PRO A 149 -29.25 1.04 -2.76
N SER A 150 -28.17 0.27 -2.68
CA SER A 150 -27.93 -0.89 -3.55
C SER A 150 -27.04 -1.89 -2.82
N CYS A 151 -27.41 -3.17 -2.79
CA CYS A 151 -26.62 -4.22 -2.11
C CYS A 151 -26.05 -5.20 -3.13
N VAL A 152 -24.88 -5.75 -2.88
CA VAL A 152 -24.37 -6.93 -3.59
C VAL A 152 -24.71 -8.19 -2.80
N ASP A 153 -25.17 -9.24 -3.48
CA ASP A 153 -24.93 -10.60 -3.00
C ASP A 153 -23.45 -10.89 -3.19
N VAL A 154 -22.72 -11.11 -2.09
CA VAL A 154 -21.28 -11.31 -2.18
C VAL A 154 -20.98 -12.53 -3.05
N ARG A 155 -20.12 -12.32 -4.04
CA ARG A 155 -19.71 -13.35 -4.99
C ARG A 155 -18.47 -14.05 -4.48
N ASP A 156 -18.63 -15.29 -4.00
CA ASP A 156 -17.55 -16.13 -3.48
C ASP A 156 -16.43 -16.39 -4.51
N GLU A 157 -16.73 -16.28 -5.81
CA GLU A 157 -15.79 -16.55 -6.91
C GLU A 157 -14.61 -15.58 -6.98
N TYR A 158 -14.78 -14.32 -6.53
CA TYR A 158 -13.67 -13.37 -6.39
C TYR A 158 -12.93 -13.50 -5.05
N HIS A 159 -13.49 -14.29 -4.13
CA HIS A 159 -12.87 -14.66 -2.87
C HIS A 159 -12.03 -15.93 -2.97
N SER A 160 -11.61 -16.37 -4.16
CA SER A 160 -10.85 -17.59 -4.38
C SER A 160 -9.40 -17.55 -3.83
N SER A 161 -9.23 -17.30 -2.54
CA SER A 161 -8.08 -17.75 -1.76
C SER A 161 -8.24 -19.25 -1.44
N HIS A 162 -8.57 -20.10 -2.40
CA HIS A 162 -8.37 -21.55 -2.24
C HIS A 162 -6.87 -21.89 -2.21
N VAL A 163 -6.00 -20.92 -2.52
CA VAL A 163 -4.53 -21.00 -2.40
C VAL A 163 -4.06 -20.54 -1.02
N ALA A 164 -4.74 -21.00 0.03
CA ALA A 164 -4.18 -20.98 1.37
C ALA A 164 -2.89 -21.85 1.52
N GLY A 165 -2.41 -22.46 0.43
CA GLY A 165 -1.26 -23.35 0.35
C GLY A 165 -0.03 -22.80 -0.38
N ASP A 166 0.15 -21.48 -0.50
CA ASP A 166 1.39 -20.91 -1.05
C ASP A 166 2.59 -21.09 -0.10
N ASP A 167 3.21 -22.26 -0.19
CA ASP A 167 4.51 -22.61 0.40
C ASP A 167 5.69 -21.97 -0.38
N HIS A 168 5.43 -21.16 -1.40
CA HIS A 168 6.43 -20.67 -2.37
C HIS A 168 7.39 -19.59 -1.85
N PHE A 169 7.19 -19.07 -0.64
CA PHE A 169 8.11 -18.14 0.03
C PHE A 169 8.66 -18.64 1.37
N ARG A 170 8.82 -19.97 1.52
CA ARG A 170 9.44 -20.58 2.72
C ARG A 170 10.88 -20.13 3.04
N VAL A 171 11.55 -19.35 2.20
CA VAL A 171 12.97 -18.97 2.35
C VAL A 171 13.18 -17.46 2.44
N VAL A 172 12.37 -16.77 3.25
CA VAL A 172 12.75 -15.43 3.73
C VAL A 172 12.40 -15.34 5.21
N SER A 173 13.35 -14.90 6.04
CA SER A 173 13.10 -14.44 7.41
C SER A 173 12.05 -13.31 7.53
N GLY A 174 11.51 -12.86 6.39
CA GLY A 174 10.36 -11.98 6.23
C GLY A 174 8.99 -12.62 6.45
N ASN A 175 8.90 -13.87 6.94
CA ASN A 175 7.63 -14.50 7.31
C ASN A 175 6.78 -13.62 8.25
N TYR A 176 7.40 -12.76 9.06
CA TYR A 176 6.73 -11.80 9.92
C TYR A 176 6.01 -10.71 9.08
N VAL A 177 6.78 -9.91 8.35
CA VAL A 177 6.27 -8.80 7.52
C VAL A 177 5.27 -9.31 6.49
N TYR A 178 5.55 -10.42 5.81
CA TYR A 178 4.64 -10.99 4.81
C TYR A 178 3.37 -11.61 5.41
N SER A 179 3.43 -12.18 6.62
CA SER A 179 2.21 -12.67 7.31
C SER A 179 1.34 -11.50 7.78
N ALA A 180 1.90 -10.40 8.30
CA ALA A 180 1.15 -9.17 8.60
C ALA A 180 0.56 -8.50 7.35
N LEU A 181 1.37 -8.41 6.29
CA LEU A 181 0.98 -7.80 5.01
C LEU A 181 -0.08 -8.61 4.25
N THR A 182 -0.19 -9.92 4.50
CA THR A 182 -1.32 -10.74 4.01
C THR A 182 -2.61 -10.52 4.80
N GLY A 183 -2.65 -9.48 5.64
CA GLY A 183 -3.76 -9.06 6.47
C GLY A 183 -4.98 -8.68 5.66
N VAL A 184 -5.73 -9.72 5.28
CA VAL A 184 -7.19 -9.88 5.28
C VAL A 184 -7.98 -8.79 4.51
N ASP A 185 -8.94 -9.18 3.66
CA ASP A 185 -9.83 -8.28 2.86
C ASP A 185 -11.27 -8.32 3.43
N TRP A 186 -11.83 -7.19 3.85
CA TRP A 186 -12.91 -6.98 4.83
C TRP A 186 -14.10 -6.15 4.29
N ALA A 187 -15.14 -6.84 3.84
CA ALA A 187 -16.42 -6.83 4.57
C ALA A 187 -17.35 -7.88 3.93
N LYS A 188 -17.97 -8.69 4.78
CA LYS A 188 -19.17 -9.50 4.50
C LYS A 188 -19.19 -10.55 3.37
N GLY A 189 -18.04 -11.04 2.93
CA GLY A 189 -17.98 -12.30 2.17
C GLY A 189 -18.44 -13.48 3.02
N LYS A 190 -19.58 -14.07 2.66
CA LYS A 190 -20.13 -15.25 3.31
C LYS A 190 -19.03 -16.33 3.45
N ASN A 191 -18.82 -16.78 4.70
CA ASN A 191 -18.35 -18.12 5.06
C ASN A 191 -16.84 -18.44 5.04
N ALA A 192 -15.93 -17.63 4.48
CA ALA A 192 -14.49 -17.96 4.41
C ALA A 192 -13.57 -17.11 5.33
N TYR A 193 -14.14 -16.13 6.02
CA TYR A 193 -13.38 -15.01 6.54
C TYR A 193 -12.82 -15.21 7.97
N SER A 194 -13.65 -15.71 8.90
CA SER A 194 -13.16 -16.05 10.26
C SER A 194 -12.00 -17.05 10.23
N ASP A 195 -11.96 -17.90 9.19
CA ASP A 195 -10.87 -18.84 8.96
C ASP A 195 -9.59 -18.16 8.45
N ARG A 196 -9.70 -17.07 7.67
CA ARG A 196 -8.56 -16.26 7.24
C ARG A 196 -7.92 -15.53 8.41
N PHE A 197 -8.71 -14.89 9.28
CA PHE A 197 -8.16 -14.25 10.49
C PHE A 197 -7.54 -15.29 11.43
N LYS A 198 -8.21 -16.41 11.70
CA LYS A 198 -7.62 -17.50 12.50
C LYS A 198 -6.34 -18.05 11.88
N LYS A 199 -6.28 -18.17 10.55
CA LYS A 199 -5.09 -18.60 9.83
C LYS A 199 -3.97 -17.56 9.92
N PHE A 200 -4.28 -16.29 9.75
CA PHE A 200 -3.37 -15.18 9.93
C PHE A 200 -2.79 -15.18 11.35
N GLU A 201 -3.64 -15.25 12.37
CA GLU A 201 -3.22 -15.31 13.77
C GLU A 201 -2.29 -16.50 14.00
N LYS A 202 -2.65 -17.68 13.48
CA LYS A 202 -1.80 -18.88 13.55
C LYS A 202 -0.45 -18.68 12.86
N LEU A 203 -0.42 -18.04 11.69
CA LEU A 203 0.83 -17.74 10.96
C LEU A 203 1.69 -16.71 11.69
N ALA A 204 1.10 -15.63 12.20
CA ALA A 204 1.78 -14.63 13.00
C ALA A 204 2.39 -15.25 14.27
N ARG A 205 1.62 -16.04 15.01
CA ARG A 205 2.09 -16.78 16.20
C ARG A 205 3.15 -17.83 15.87
N LYS A 206 3.13 -18.43 14.67
CA LYS A 206 4.16 -19.37 14.23
C LYS A 206 5.44 -18.66 13.78
N ALA A 207 5.32 -17.49 13.16
CA ALA A 207 6.46 -16.69 12.74
C ALA A 207 7.24 -16.23 13.97
N VAL A 208 6.53 -15.81 15.02
CA VAL A 208 7.08 -15.29 16.28
C VAL A 208 7.36 -16.42 17.29
N VAL A 209 8.64 -16.78 17.49
CA VAL A 209 9.11 -17.91 18.35
C VAL A 209 8.41 -18.00 19.71
N ASP A 210 8.10 -16.85 20.32
CA ASP A 210 7.20 -16.76 21.48
C ASP A 210 6.66 -15.32 21.55
N LEU A 211 5.36 -15.14 21.30
CA LEU A 211 4.70 -13.82 21.36
C LEU A 211 4.46 -13.39 22.82
N ASP A 212 4.35 -14.35 23.74
CA ASP A 212 3.95 -14.15 25.13
C ASP A 212 5.10 -14.42 26.14
N GLY A 213 6.29 -14.80 25.62
CA GLY A 213 7.46 -15.15 26.41
C GLY A 213 8.21 -14.00 27.08
N LYS A 214 9.07 -14.32 28.05
CA LYS A 214 9.86 -13.34 28.82
C LYS A 214 10.76 -12.43 27.95
N PHE A 215 11.16 -12.89 26.76
CA PHE A 215 11.95 -12.12 25.79
C PHE A 215 11.07 -11.34 24.79
N SER A 216 9.76 -11.58 24.72
CA SER A 216 8.85 -10.90 23.79
C SER A 216 8.57 -9.45 24.18
N GLY A 217 8.66 -9.14 25.48
CA GLY A 217 8.44 -7.79 26.02
C GLY A 217 9.48 -6.74 25.61
N GLN A 218 10.50 -7.09 24.81
CA GLN A 218 11.47 -6.11 24.33
C GLN A 218 11.15 -5.48 22.96
N ASP A 219 10.41 -6.16 22.08
CA ASP A 219 10.27 -5.77 20.65
C ASP A 219 8.99 -6.33 19.97
N ARG A 220 7.99 -6.79 20.75
CA ARG A 220 6.83 -7.51 20.18
C ARG A 220 5.47 -7.03 20.68
N SER A 221 5.43 -5.97 21.49
CA SER A 221 4.20 -5.28 21.90
C SER A 221 3.31 -4.96 20.70
N PHE A 222 3.96 -4.56 19.60
CA PHE A 222 3.32 -4.29 18.34
C PHE A 222 2.47 -5.41 17.77
N TRP A 223 2.99 -6.63 17.73
CA TRP A 223 2.24 -7.76 17.22
C TRP A 223 0.99 -8.04 18.04
N ARG A 224 1.08 -7.88 19.38
CA ARG A 224 -0.04 -8.09 20.29
C ARG A 224 -1.13 -7.04 20.09
N PHE A 225 -0.78 -5.76 19.97
CA PHE A 225 -1.80 -4.74 19.76
C PHE A 225 -2.36 -4.74 18.32
N SER A 226 -1.58 -5.08 17.30
CA SER A 226 -2.10 -5.24 15.93
C SER A 226 -3.10 -6.40 15.86
N LEU A 227 -2.79 -7.54 16.50
CA LEU A 227 -3.73 -8.66 16.63
C LEU A 227 -5.00 -8.26 17.40
N ALA A 228 -4.86 -7.48 18.48
CA ALA A 228 -6.01 -7.00 19.25
C ALA A 228 -6.90 -6.06 18.42
N TYR A 229 -6.29 -5.11 17.69
CA TYR A 229 -7.01 -4.20 16.79
C TYR A 229 -7.74 -4.98 15.68
N PHE A 230 -7.06 -5.89 14.99
CA PHE A 230 -7.70 -6.69 13.94
C PHE A 230 -8.84 -7.54 14.50
N SER A 231 -8.66 -8.17 15.66
CA SER A 231 -9.74 -8.88 16.34
C SER A 231 -10.92 -7.96 16.66
N ALA A 232 -10.67 -6.74 17.15
CA ALA A 232 -11.72 -5.78 17.47
C ALA A 232 -12.50 -5.33 16.22
N MET A 233 -11.80 -5.04 15.13
CA MET A 233 -12.42 -4.73 13.83
C MET A 233 -13.26 -5.90 13.31
N ASP A 234 -12.78 -7.14 13.44
CA ASP A 234 -13.44 -8.33 12.86
C ASP A 234 -14.75 -8.58 13.58
N GLN A 235 -14.70 -8.48 14.90
CA GLN A 235 -15.90 -8.55 15.72
C GLN A 235 -16.86 -7.38 15.46
N ALA A 236 -16.36 -6.17 15.19
CA ALA A 236 -17.22 -5.02 14.86
C ALA A 236 -18.00 -5.23 13.56
N GLU A 237 -17.33 -5.67 12.51
CA GLU A 237 -17.93 -5.95 11.20
C GLU A 237 -18.93 -7.11 11.25
N THR A 238 -18.68 -8.10 12.10
CA THR A 238 -19.53 -9.29 12.26
C THR A 238 -20.61 -9.14 13.33
N SER A 239 -20.60 -8.04 14.08
CA SER A 239 -21.55 -7.79 15.18
C SER A 239 -23.01 -7.69 14.73
N LYS A 240 -23.23 -7.31 13.47
CA LYS A 240 -24.56 -7.25 12.84
C LYS A 240 -24.47 -7.40 11.33
N GLU A 241 -25.63 -7.51 10.70
CA GLU A 241 -25.69 -7.51 9.24
C GLU A 241 -25.59 -6.09 8.67
N PHE A 242 -24.55 -5.82 7.87
CA PHE A 242 -24.39 -4.63 7.03
C PHE A 242 -24.74 -4.87 5.56
N THR A 243 -25.20 -3.85 4.85
CA THR A 243 -25.26 -3.89 3.38
C THR A 243 -24.09 -3.14 2.76
N THR A 244 -23.42 -3.71 1.74
CA THR A 244 -22.38 -2.98 1.01
C THR A 244 -22.87 -2.45 -0.34
N PRO A 245 -22.63 -1.15 -0.66
CA PRO A 245 -22.94 -0.57 -1.97
C PRO A 245 -22.18 -1.22 -3.13
N GLN A 246 -22.90 -1.41 -4.25
CA GLN A 246 -22.29 -1.57 -5.58
C GLN A 246 -21.72 -0.25 -6.11
N ALA A 247 -22.13 0.88 -5.55
CA ALA A 247 -21.59 2.18 -5.91
C ALA A 247 -20.10 2.23 -5.56
N SER A 248 -19.28 2.78 -6.45
CA SER A 248 -17.86 2.99 -6.16
C SER A 248 -17.66 3.91 -4.96
N HIS A 249 -18.39 5.02 -4.85
CA HIS A 249 -18.31 5.93 -3.72
C HIS A 249 -19.15 5.51 -2.50
N ILE A 250 -18.54 5.56 -1.31
CA ILE A 250 -19.21 5.45 -0.01
C ILE A 250 -19.16 6.82 0.65
N ARG A 251 -20.33 7.44 0.86
CA ARG A 251 -20.43 8.78 1.42
C ARG A 251 -20.44 8.72 2.95
N THR A 252 -19.33 9.07 3.58
CA THR A 252 -19.15 9.05 5.04
C THR A 252 -19.31 10.43 5.71
N ASP A 253 -19.28 11.52 4.93
CA ASP A 253 -19.17 12.92 5.41
C ASP A 253 -17.95 13.18 6.33
N LEU A 254 -16.99 12.25 6.41
CA LEU A 254 -15.75 12.39 7.18
C LEU A 254 -14.73 13.28 6.45
N ASP A 255 -13.83 13.90 7.23
CA ASP A 255 -12.70 14.65 6.69
C ASP A 255 -11.80 13.74 5.81
N PRO A 256 -11.50 14.12 4.57
CA PRO A 256 -10.56 13.39 3.71
C PRO A 256 -9.20 13.08 4.36
N TYR A 257 -8.64 14.00 5.15
CA TYR A 257 -7.38 13.77 5.87
C TYR A 257 -7.53 12.71 6.94
N LEU A 258 -8.67 12.66 7.64
CA LEU A 258 -8.95 11.58 8.60
C LEU A 258 -9.00 10.23 7.90
N LEU A 259 -9.68 10.14 6.75
CA LEU A 259 -9.76 8.92 5.94
C LEU A 259 -8.38 8.46 5.46
N MET A 260 -7.55 9.39 4.97
CA MET A 260 -6.17 9.11 4.55
C MET A 260 -5.29 8.63 5.72
N ALA A 261 -5.41 9.26 6.89
CA ALA A 261 -4.67 8.86 8.09
C ALA A 261 -5.06 7.44 8.55
N VAL A 262 -6.36 7.19 8.71
CA VAL A 262 -6.90 5.89 9.15
C VAL A 262 -6.52 4.79 8.16
N ARG A 263 -6.59 5.04 6.85
CA ARG A 263 -6.11 4.07 5.85
C ARG A 263 -4.62 3.76 6.02
N GLY A 264 -3.79 4.75 6.32
CA GLY A 264 -2.37 4.56 6.61
C GLY A 264 -2.11 3.69 7.85
N PHE A 265 -2.95 3.79 8.88
CA PHE A 265 -2.83 3.04 10.13
C PHE A 265 -3.48 1.66 10.15
N ASP A 266 -4.32 1.36 9.16
CA ASP A 266 -5.03 0.10 9.06
C ASP A 266 -4.06 -1.09 8.78
N THR A 267 -4.48 -2.15 8.07
CA THR A 267 -3.70 -3.37 7.85
C THR A 267 -2.26 -3.15 7.39
N ILE A 268 -1.98 -2.02 6.74
CA ILE A 268 -0.67 -1.62 6.24
C ILE A 268 0.19 -0.94 7.31
N GLY A 269 -0.39 -0.10 8.17
CA GLY A 269 0.26 0.43 9.37
C GLY A 269 0.71 -0.68 10.30
N SER A 270 -0.17 -1.68 10.47
CA SER A 270 0.08 -2.92 11.20
C SER A 270 1.09 -3.86 10.55
N ALA A 271 1.63 -3.54 9.38
CA ALA A 271 2.67 -4.31 8.72
C ALA A 271 4.01 -3.56 8.69
N TYR A 272 3.92 -2.24 8.60
CA TYR A 272 5.05 -1.31 8.67
C TYR A 272 5.82 -1.41 9.99
N MET A 273 5.12 -1.51 11.12
CA MET A 273 5.79 -1.63 12.43
C MET A 273 6.29 -3.07 12.75
N CYS A 274 6.15 -4.02 11.81
CA CYS A 274 6.72 -5.37 11.92
C CYS A 274 8.23 -5.43 11.63
N SER A 275 8.74 -4.47 10.86
CA SER A 275 10.13 -4.46 10.41
C SER A 275 10.95 -3.65 11.42
N ASP A 276 11.73 -4.36 12.24
CA ASP A 276 12.67 -3.81 13.22
C ASP A 276 12.07 -3.04 14.42
N GLY A 277 10.77 -3.20 14.67
CA GLY A 277 10.10 -2.69 15.88
C GLY A 277 9.81 -1.19 15.90
N ALA A 278 10.32 -0.41 14.95
CA ALA A 278 10.13 1.05 14.92
C ALA A 278 8.88 1.45 14.11
N ALA A 279 7.95 2.18 14.74
CA ALA A 279 6.84 2.85 14.09
C ALA A 279 7.19 4.34 13.85
N PHE A 280 7.33 4.73 12.59
CA PHE A 280 7.44 6.14 12.22
C PHE A 280 6.06 6.67 11.81
N PHE A 281 5.44 7.45 12.69
CA PHE A 281 4.17 8.16 12.47
C PHE A 281 4.37 9.66 12.17
N ASP A 282 5.62 10.08 11.98
CA ASP A 282 5.95 11.41 11.50
C ASP A 282 5.54 11.58 10.03
N LYS A 283 5.80 12.76 9.47
CA LYS A 283 5.38 13.10 8.11
C LYS A 283 5.85 12.09 7.07
N GLU A 284 7.15 11.78 7.04
CA GLU A 284 7.72 10.84 6.07
C GLU A 284 7.27 9.39 6.30
N GLY A 285 7.03 9.02 7.56
CA GLY A 285 6.49 7.72 7.92
C GLY A 285 5.05 7.54 7.44
N MET A 286 4.20 8.55 7.67
CA MET A 286 2.82 8.56 7.17
C MET A 286 2.76 8.57 5.63
N ASP A 287 3.63 9.33 4.97
CA ASP A 287 3.73 9.30 3.50
C ASP A 287 4.08 7.90 2.98
N SER A 288 4.97 7.20 3.68
CA SER A 288 5.37 5.83 3.35
C SER A 288 4.23 4.83 3.55
N LEU A 289 3.46 4.99 4.63
CA LEU A 289 2.27 4.17 4.92
C LEU A 289 1.20 4.35 3.83
N ILE A 290 0.90 5.59 3.48
CA ILE A 290 -0.13 5.93 2.50
C ILE A 290 0.33 5.53 1.10
N GLY A 291 1.58 5.80 0.74
CA GLY A 291 2.17 5.36 -0.53
C GLY A 291 2.22 3.84 -0.68
N SER A 292 2.19 3.08 0.41
CA SER A 292 2.05 1.61 0.41
C SER A 292 0.59 1.16 0.23
N ALA A 293 -0.37 1.93 0.75
CA ALA A 293 -1.79 1.61 0.71
C ALA A 293 -2.47 1.90 -0.61
N VAL A 294 -2.26 3.09 -1.16
CA VAL A 294 -2.97 3.55 -2.36
C VAL A 294 -2.76 2.63 -3.58
N PRO A 295 -1.57 2.07 -3.85
CA PRO A 295 -1.41 1.11 -4.94
C PRO A 295 -2.32 -0.12 -4.84
N ASN A 296 -2.56 -0.62 -3.61
CA ASN A 296 -3.52 -1.71 -3.40
C ASN A 296 -4.92 -1.22 -3.69
N ASP A 297 -5.31 -0.06 -3.17
CA ASP A 297 -6.65 0.48 -3.39
C ASP A 297 -6.96 0.72 -4.88
N VAL A 298 -5.95 1.09 -5.68
CA VAL A 298 -6.06 1.20 -7.15
C VAL A 298 -6.28 -0.16 -7.81
N MET A 299 -5.45 -1.15 -7.48
CA MET A 299 -5.53 -2.50 -8.08
C MET A 299 -6.77 -3.27 -7.62
N ASP A 300 -7.25 -2.99 -6.42
CA ASP A 300 -8.25 -3.78 -5.73
C ASP A 300 -9.67 -3.22 -5.90
N LEU A 301 -9.84 -1.95 -6.33
CA LEU A 301 -11.13 -1.27 -6.37
C LEU A 301 -12.26 -2.08 -7.03
N HIS A 302 -11.98 -2.70 -8.19
CA HIS A 302 -12.95 -3.55 -8.87
C HIS A 302 -13.42 -4.71 -7.97
N THR A 303 -12.47 -5.44 -7.40
CA THR A 303 -12.72 -6.58 -6.54
C THR A 303 -13.38 -6.15 -5.25
N ASP A 304 -12.94 -5.04 -4.67
CA ASP A 304 -13.46 -4.50 -3.41
C ASP A 304 -14.94 -4.10 -3.54
N ILE A 305 -15.33 -3.54 -4.68
CA ILE A 305 -16.75 -3.25 -4.96
C ILE A 305 -17.56 -4.55 -5.07
N LEU A 306 -17.08 -5.54 -5.83
CA LEU A 306 -17.81 -6.79 -6.05
C LEU A 306 -17.88 -7.70 -4.82
N THR A 307 -16.88 -7.62 -3.95
CA THR A 307 -16.82 -8.38 -2.70
C THR A 307 -17.44 -7.64 -1.52
N GLY A 308 -17.71 -6.35 -1.68
CA GLY A 308 -18.34 -5.54 -0.64
C GLY A 308 -17.36 -5.04 0.43
N GLU A 309 -16.07 -4.92 0.13
CA GLU A 309 -15.06 -4.28 0.98
C GLU A 309 -15.28 -2.76 1.04
N THR A 310 -15.35 -2.21 2.25
CA THR A 310 -15.78 -0.81 2.47
C THR A 310 -14.64 0.17 2.68
N ARG A 311 -13.41 -0.29 2.93
CA ARG A 311 -12.30 0.55 3.41
C ARG A 311 -11.28 0.94 2.34
N ASN A 312 -11.56 0.61 1.08
CA ASN A 312 -10.77 1.09 -0.06
C ASN A 312 -10.82 2.63 -0.11
N LEU A 313 -9.66 3.29 -0.02
CA LEU A 313 -9.60 4.75 0.12
C LEU A 313 -10.18 5.49 -1.09
N LEU A 314 -10.05 4.95 -2.29
CA LEU A 314 -10.56 5.60 -3.51
C LEU A 314 -12.09 5.67 -3.49
N ARG A 315 -12.76 4.66 -2.92
CA ARG A 315 -14.21 4.65 -2.68
C ARG A 315 -14.63 5.71 -1.68
N LEU A 316 -13.82 5.95 -0.66
CA LEU A 316 -14.11 6.89 0.41
C LEU A 316 -13.87 8.34 0.00
N LEU A 317 -12.89 8.56 -0.89
CA LEU A 317 -12.52 9.90 -1.34
C LEU A 317 -13.31 10.36 -2.57
N TYR A 318 -13.41 9.54 -3.61
CA TYR A 318 -13.78 10.02 -4.94
C TYR A 318 -15.24 9.69 -5.30
N PRO A 319 -16.08 10.70 -5.63
CA PRO A 319 -17.50 10.51 -5.91
C PRO A 319 -17.76 9.97 -7.32
N ASN A 320 -18.89 9.25 -7.47
CA ASN A 320 -19.28 8.61 -8.75
C ASN A 320 -19.86 9.57 -9.80
N SER A 321 -20.00 10.86 -9.46
CA SER A 321 -20.70 11.86 -10.29
C SER A 321 -19.77 12.58 -11.27
N TRP A 322 -18.53 12.13 -11.41
CA TRP A 322 -17.55 12.76 -12.29
C TRP A 322 -17.69 12.25 -13.71
N SER A 323 -17.41 13.13 -14.68
CA SER A 323 -17.26 12.72 -16.08
C SER A 323 -15.95 11.96 -16.25
N ILE A 324 -15.82 11.20 -17.35
CA ILE A 324 -14.59 10.42 -17.59
C ILE A 324 -13.35 11.31 -17.66
N GLU A 325 -13.45 12.53 -18.20
CA GLU A 325 -12.34 13.48 -18.26
C GLU A 325 -11.89 13.92 -16.86
N LYS A 326 -12.86 14.19 -15.97
CA LYS A 326 -12.55 14.49 -14.57
C LYS A 326 -11.94 13.30 -13.86
N SER A 327 -12.50 12.11 -14.04
CA SER A 327 -11.99 10.88 -13.42
C SER A 327 -10.59 10.52 -13.91
N VAL A 328 -10.29 10.68 -15.21
CA VAL A 328 -8.95 10.52 -15.79
C VAL A 328 -7.98 11.54 -15.20
N LYS A 329 -8.39 12.82 -15.10
CA LYS A 329 -7.57 13.84 -14.45
C LYS A 329 -7.29 13.51 -12.98
N THR A 330 -8.31 13.11 -12.21
CA THR A 330 -8.14 12.61 -10.83
C THR A 330 -7.11 11.49 -10.77
N MET A 331 -7.30 10.43 -11.55
CA MET A 331 -6.44 9.25 -11.46
C MET A 331 -5.03 9.53 -11.99
N SER A 332 -4.85 10.46 -12.93
CA SER A 332 -3.52 10.94 -13.32
C SER A 332 -2.81 11.67 -12.17
N THR A 333 -3.53 12.48 -11.39
CA THR A 333 -2.98 13.13 -10.20
C THR A 333 -2.61 12.11 -9.12
N VAL A 334 -3.49 11.14 -8.84
CA VAL A 334 -3.21 10.03 -7.91
C VAL A 334 -1.96 9.26 -8.36
N PHE A 335 -1.89 8.91 -9.64
CA PHE A 335 -0.73 8.21 -10.22
C PHE A 335 0.56 9.01 -10.06
N SER A 336 0.53 10.31 -10.39
CA SER A 336 1.68 11.20 -10.26
C SER A 336 2.16 11.31 -8.80
N GLY A 337 1.24 11.44 -7.84
CA GLY A 337 1.56 11.50 -6.41
C GLY A 337 2.28 10.25 -5.92
N MET A 338 1.86 9.07 -6.38
CA MET A 338 2.52 7.80 -6.07
C MET A 338 3.90 7.67 -6.71
N LEU A 339 4.07 8.08 -7.97
CA LEU A 339 5.38 8.13 -8.62
C LEU A 339 6.33 9.07 -7.86
N CYS A 340 5.87 10.27 -7.48
CA CYS A 340 6.67 11.19 -6.68
C CYS A 340 7.02 10.62 -5.29
N GLU A 341 6.14 9.81 -4.68
CA GLU A 341 6.44 9.15 -3.41
C GLU A 341 7.52 8.10 -3.54
N LEU A 342 7.50 7.31 -4.60
CA LEU A 342 8.56 6.35 -4.90
C LEU A 342 9.93 7.04 -5.02
N PHE A 343 9.97 8.23 -5.65
CA PHE A 343 11.20 9.03 -5.73
C PHE A 343 11.68 9.42 -4.33
N ARG A 344 10.77 9.93 -3.49
CA ARG A 344 11.09 10.35 -2.13
C ARG A 344 11.53 9.17 -1.27
N GLY A 345 10.82 8.05 -1.30
CA GLY A 345 11.20 6.82 -0.62
C GLY A 345 12.61 6.36 -1.00
N HIS A 346 12.92 6.36 -2.30
CA HIS A 346 14.27 6.08 -2.78
C HIS A 346 15.33 7.06 -2.25
N LYS A 347 15.02 8.35 -2.19
CA LYS A 347 15.92 9.35 -1.62
C LYS A 347 16.15 9.11 -0.13
N ARG A 348 15.06 8.93 0.65
CA ARG A 348 15.11 8.66 2.09
C ARG A 348 15.97 7.45 2.41
N ALA A 349 15.76 6.36 1.68
CA ALA A 349 16.50 5.10 1.84
C ALA A 349 18.00 5.20 1.55
N ARG A 350 18.39 6.04 0.59
CA ARG A 350 19.73 6.02 -0.02
C ARG A 350 20.62 7.18 0.36
N LEU A 351 20.03 8.34 0.62
CA LEU A 351 20.77 9.57 0.93
C LEU A 351 20.60 9.99 2.38
N GLU A 352 19.50 9.62 3.02
CA GLU A 352 19.13 10.14 4.34
C GLU A 352 19.22 9.07 5.44
N ASN A 353 19.60 7.83 5.07
CA ASN A 353 19.72 6.68 5.98
C ASN A 353 18.43 6.39 6.78
N ARG A 354 17.27 6.71 6.18
CA ARG A 354 15.96 6.42 6.77
C ARG A 354 15.51 5.02 6.34
N GLU A 355 15.37 4.11 7.30
CA GLU A 355 15.05 2.70 7.03
C GLU A 355 13.61 2.51 6.57
N ASP A 356 12.68 3.37 7.00
CA ASP A 356 11.34 3.43 6.43
C ASP A 356 11.31 3.75 4.94
N GLY A 357 12.32 4.47 4.42
CA GLY A 357 12.53 4.62 2.98
C GLY A 357 12.71 3.28 2.24
N ARG A 358 13.09 2.20 2.94
CA ARG A 358 13.23 0.84 2.39
C ARG A 358 11.92 0.06 2.42
N ILE A 359 11.07 0.31 3.42
CA ILE A 359 9.70 -0.22 3.50
C ILE A 359 8.78 0.56 2.56
N ALA A 360 9.11 1.83 2.30
CA ALA A 360 8.66 2.64 1.18
C ALA A 360 9.27 2.23 -0.17
N ALA A 361 9.68 0.96 -0.32
CA ALA A 361 9.39 0.26 -1.56
C ALA A 361 7.86 0.08 -1.65
N THR A 362 7.16 1.20 -1.74
CA THR A 362 5.75 1.47 -2.04
C THR A 362 5.39 0.96 -3.43
N SER A 363 5.83 -0.25 -3.76
CA SER A 363 5.85 -0.70 -5.14
C SER A 363 4.48 -1.28 -5.46
N PRO A 364 3.85 -0.82 -6.55
CA PRO A 364 2.83 -1.57 -7.26
C PRO A 364 3.19 -3.05 -7.42
N ALA A 365 4.48 -3.43 -7.41
CA ALA A 365 4.95 -4.83 -7.38
C ALA A 365 4.37 -5.65 -6.24
N TYR A 366 4.19 -5.06 -5.07
CA TYR A 366 3.49 -5.72 -3.98
C TYR A 366 2.01 -5.95 -4.31
N SER A 367 1.35 -4.91 -4.84
CA SER A 367 -0.05 -4.99 -5.27
C SER A 367 -0.26 -6.00 -6.39
N PHE A 368 0.62 -6.04 -7.40
CA PHE A 368 0.65 -7.07 -8.44
C PHE A 368 0.94 -8.44 -7.86
N CYS A 369 1.82 -8.56 -6.86
CA CYS A 369 2.06 -9.84 -6.20
C CYS A 369 0.78 -10.40 -5.55
N ARG A 370 0.01 -9.55 -4.85
CA ARG A 370 -1.30 -9.89 -4.27
C ARG A 370 -2.38 -10.10 -5.33
N ALA A 371 -2.40 -9.25 -6.35
CA ALA A 371 -3.43 -9.20 -7.37
C ALA A 371 -3.26 -10.30 -8.43
N ARG A 372 -2.10 -10.93 -8.57
CA ARG A 372 -1.94 -12.18 -9.35
C ARG A 372 -2.93 -13.26 -8.89
N HIS A 373 -3.32 -13.25 -7.61
CA HIS A 373 -4.38 -14.11 -7.08
C HIS A 373 -5.81 -13.63 -7.38
N ARG A 374 -5.99 -12.51 -8.07
CA ARG A 374 -7.25 -11.79 -8.34
C ARG A 374 -7.58 -11.62 -9.83
N ARG A 375 -6.82 -12.29 -10.72
CA ARG A 375 -7.01 -12.27 -12.19
C ARG A 375 -6.89 -10.87 -12.80
N ILE A 376 -5.66 -10.35 -12.79
CA ILE A 376 -5.34 -8.96 -13.19
C ILE A 376 -5.76 -8.70 -14.63
N PHE A 377 -5.31 -9.58 -15.53
CA PHE A 377 -5.50 -9.40 -16.96
C PHE A 377 -6.92 -9.76 -17.38
N GLU A 378 -7.60 -10.70 -16.69
CA GLU A 378 -9.04 -10.95 -16.87
C GLU A 378 -9.88 -9.69 -16.57
N ILE A 379 -9.51 -8.91 -15.55
CA ILE A 379 -10.17 -7.64 -15.27
C ILE A 379 -9.87 -6.62 -16.38
N ILE A 380 -8.61 -6.49 -16.82
CA ILE A 380 -8.27 -5.57 -17.92
C ILE A 380 -9.07 -5.92 -19.17
N GLU A 381 -9.16 -7.19 -19.54
CA GLU A 381 -9.97 -7.69 -20.66
C GLU A 381 -11.42 -7.23 -20.57
N ALA A 382 -12.06 -7.40 -19.41
CA ALA A 382 -13.46 -7.02 -19.23
C ALA A 382 -13.71 -5.52 -19.48
N TYR A 383 -12.75 -4.66 -19.17
CA TYR A 383 -12.86 -3.23 -19.42
C TYR A 383 -12.51 -2.86 -20.86
N THR A 384 -11.50 -3.49 -21.47
CA THR A 384 -11.17 -3.26 -22.88
C THR A 384 -12.27 -3.72 -23.82
N ASP A 385 -12.96 -4.82 -23.50
CA ASP A 385 -14.07 -5.34 -24.29
C ASP A 385 -15.30 -4.42 -24.25
N LYS A 386 -15.52 -3.78 -23.11
CA LYS A 386 -16.68 -2.90 -22.89
C LYS A 386 -16.45 -1.48 -23.39
N TYR A 387 -15.21 -0.98 -23.33
CA TYR A 387 -14.86 0.40 -23.63
C TYR A 387 -13.79 0.47 -24.73
N PRO A 388 -14.16 0.67 -26.00
CA PRO A 388 -13.20 0.81 -27.10
C PRO A 388 -12.16 1.91 -26.88
N GLU A 389 -12.51 2.97 -26.15
CA GLU A 389 -11.66 4.12 -25.81
C GLU A 389 -10.68 3.83 -24.65
N PHE A 390 -10.70 2.62 -24.07
CA PHE A 390 -9.91 2.27 -22.89
C PHE A 390 -8.44 2.69 -23.00
N TRP A 391 -7.78 2.28 -24.09
CA TRP A 391 -6.37 2.56 -24.28
C TRP A 391 -6.08 4.04 -24.56
N ASP A 392 -7.04 4.79 -25.10
CA ASP A 392 -6.90 6.24 -25.29
C ASP A 392 -6.98 6.96 -23.95
N TRP A 393 -7.89 6.55 -23.07
CA TRP A 393 -7.93 7.05 -21.69
C TRP A 393 -6.69 6.63 -20.89
N THR A 394 -6.12 5.45 -21.14
CA THR A 394 -4.83 5.04 -20.54
C THR A 394 -3.69 5.93 -20.98
N ARG A 395 -3.57 6.24 -22.28
CA ARG A 395 -2.57 7.18 -22.80
C ARG A 395 -2.76 8.58 -22.20
N GLU A 396 -3.99 9.04 -22.06
CA GLU A 396 -4.28 10.35 -21.49
C GLU A 396 -3.97 10.41 -19.99
N THR A 397 -4.32 9.37 -19.22
CA THR A 397 -3.97 9.23 -17.80
C THR A 397 -2.45 9.29 -17.63
N TYR A 398 -1.72 8.57 -18.47
CA TYR A 398 -0.26 8.56 -18.49
C TYR A 398 0.33 9.94 -18.81
N ARG A 399 -0.14 10.58 -19.89
CA ARG A 399 0.33 11.90 -20.33
C ARG A 399 0.17 12.95 -19.24
N LEU A 400 -1.02 13.04 -18.65
CA LEU A 400 -1.34 14.00 -17.58
C LEU A 400 -0.53 13.73 -16.29
N ALA A 401 -0.23 12.46 -15.98
CA ALA A 401 0.62 12.12 -14.84
C ALA A 401 2.09 12.52 -15.09
N LYS A 402 2.61 12.28 -16.31
CA LYS A 402 3.96 12.70 -16.73
C LYS A 402 4.15 14.21 -16.63
N GLU A 403 3.15 15.00 -17.03
CA GLU A 403 3.17 16.47 -16.92
C GLU A 403 3.29 16.98 -15.48
N GLN A 404 2.87 16.19 -14.49
CA GLN A 404 2.97 16.52 -13.08
C GLN A 404 4.33 16.17 -12.46
N MET A 405 5.26 15.54 -13.22
CA MET A 405 6.62 15.18 -12.77
C MET A 405 7.56 16.40 -12.73
N THR A 406 7.16 17.41 -11.99
CA THR A 406 7.89 18.68 -11.84
C THR A 406 8.55 18.76 -10.46
N LYS A 407 9.35 19.81 -10.22
CA LYS A 407 9.87 20.09 -8.86
C LYS A 407 8.74 20.29 -7.84
N ALA A 408 7.62 20.89 -8.23
CA ALA A 408 6.45 21.06 -7.37
C ALA A 408 5.82 19.69 -7.05
N GLY A 409 5.63 18.82 -8.04
CA GLY A 409 5.09 17.47 -7.82
C GLY A 409 5.97 16.63 -6.88
N LEU A 410 7.29 16.72 -7.03
CA LEU A 410 8.21 16.02 -6.11
C LEU A 410 8.19 16.57 -4.68
N ASN A 411 7.91 17.85 -4.50
CA ASN A 411 7.76 18.48 -3.18
C ASN A 411 6.37 18.26 -2.56
N GLU A 412 5.37 17.90 -3.36
CA GLU A 412 4.02 17.58 -2.92
C GLU A 412 3.98 16.20 -2.25
N LEU A 413 3.45 16.12 -1.03
CA LEU A 413 3.27 14.85 -0.31
C LEU A 413 2.18 14.00 -0.98
N PRO A 414 2.20 12.66 -0.81
CA PRO A 414 1.17 11.78 -1.37
C PRO A 414 -0.24 12.21 -0.93
N ILE A 415 -0.41 12.58 0.34
CA ILE A 415 -1.68 13.06 0.88
C ILE A 415 -2.17 14.34 0.21
N GLN A 416 -1.25 15.25 -0.13
CA GLN A 416 -1.58 16.50 -0.80
C GLN A 416 -2.00 16.21 -2.24
N ALA A 417 -1.35 15.27 -2.92
CA ALA A 417 -1.77 14.83 -4.24
C ALA A 417 -3.15 14.16 -4.21
N LEU A 418 -3.43 13.28 -3.24
CA LEU A 418 -4.75 12.66 -3.06
C LEU A 418 -5.85 13.70 -2.81
N TYR A 419 -5.57 14.68 -1.94
CA TYR A 419 -6.49 15.79 -1.67
C TYR A 419 -6.67 16.71 -2.87
N ARG A 420 -5.58 17.06 -3.57
CA ARG A 420 -5.62 17.86 -4.80
C ARG A 420 -6.40 17.17 -5.90
N ALA A 421 -6.35 15.85 -5.98
CA ALA A 421 -7.20 15.08 -6.89
C ALA A 421 -8.70 15.24 -6.58
N LEU A 422 -9.10 15.54 -5.35
CA LEU A 422 -10.50 15.89 -5.04
C LEU A 422 -10.89 17.24 -5.66
N ASN A 423 -10.02 18.23 -5.49
CA ASN A 423 -10.32 19.61 -5.89
C ASN A 423 -9.99 19.90 -7.36
N GLN A 424 -9.20 19.04 -8.01
CA GLN A 424 -8.72 19.18 -9.38
C GLN A 424 -7.78 20.38 -9.58
N ASP A 425 -7.16 20.87 -8.50
CA ASP A 425 -6.25 22.01 -8.56
C ASP A 425 -4.96 21.65 -9.32
N SER A 426 -4.36 22.68 -9.93
CA SER A 426 -3.08 22.57 -10.61
C SER A 426 -1.93 22.67 -9.60
N LEU A 427 -0.83 21.97 -9.89
CA LEU A 427 0.44 22.25 -9.21
C LEU A 427 0.93 23.66 -9.55
N PRO A 428 1.67 24.32 -8.64
CA PRO A 428 2.43 25.51 -8.97
C PRO A 428 3.38 25.26 -10.14
N GLU A 429 3.55 26.25 -11.02
CA GLU A 429 4.50 26.15 -12.12
C GLU A 429 5.91 25.88 -11.60
N SER A 430 6.54 24.84 -12.14
CA SER A 430 7.92 24.52 -11.80
C SER A 430 8.58 23.65 -12.88
N PRO A 431 9.93 23.61 -12.94
CA PRO A 431 10.64 22.84 -13.96
C PRO A 431 10.35 21.34 -13.89
N HIS A 432 10.39 20.68 -15.05
CA HIS A 432 10.36 19.22 -15.21
C HIS A 432 11.49 18.54 -14.41
N ASN A 433 11.23 17.32 -13.93
CA ASN A 433 12.23 16.46 -13.31
C ASN A 433 12.53 15.23 -14.17
N GLU A 434 13.79 15.13 -14.59
CA GLU A 434 14.26 14.09 -15.52
C GLU A 434 14.47 12.69 -14.89
N PHE A 435 14.23 12.51 -13.58
CA PHE A 435 14.53 11.24 -12.91
C PHE A 435 13.78 10.05 -13.51
N TYR A 436 12.53 10.29 -13.93
CA TYR A 436 11.65 9.27 -14.50
C TYR A 436 11.71 9.18 -16.03
N ASP A 437 12.53 9.98 -16.72
CA ASP A 437 12.57 9.98 -18.19
C ASP A 437 12.87 8.58 -18.75
N GLY A 438 13.85 7.87 -18.18
CA GLY A 438 14.17 6.51 -18.60
C GLY A 438 13.07 5.47 -18.31
N TYR A 439 12.19 5.74 -17.35
CA TYR A 439 11.01 4.93 -17.07
C TYR A 439 9.88 5.23 -18.07
N PHE A 440 9.65 6.51 -18.38
CA PHE A 440 8.69 6.95 -19.37
C PHE A 440 9.05 6.48 -20.78
N ASP A 441 10.32 6.58 -21.16
CA ASP A 441 10.86 6.04 -22.42
C ASP A 441 10.53 4.56 -22.63
N MET A 442 10.52 3.77 -21.56
CA MET A 442 10.23 2.33 -21.60
C MET A 442 8.75 2.07 -21.90
N ILE A 443 7.86 2.88 -21.32
CA ILE A 443 6.41 2.76 -21.51
C ILE A 443 5.99 3.30 -22.86
N GLU A 444 6.51 4.46 -23.27
CA GLU A 444 6.17 5.13 -24.54
C GLU A 444 6.47 4.26 -25.75
N LYS A 445 7.64 3.61 -25.78
CA LYS A 445 7.97 2.65 -26.85
C LYS A 445 6.93 1.53 -26.99
N SER A 446 6.40 1.05 -25.87
CA SER A 446 5.37 0.03 -25.88
C SER A 446 4.04 0.57 -26.40
N LEU A 447 3.63 1.76 -25.93
CA LEU A 447 2.41 2.44 -26.37
C LEU A 447 2.42 2.84 -27.85
N ASP A 448 3.59 3.13 -28.40
CA ASP A 448 3.80 3.49 -29.81
C ASP A 448 3.88 2.26 -30.74
N GLY A 449 3.70 1.04 -30.20
CA GLY A 449 3.77 -0.20 -30.97
C GLY A 449 5.18 -0.52 -31.49
N ILE A 450 6.21 0.09 -30.92
CA ILE A 450 7.59 -0.23 -31.25
C ILE A 450 7.93 -1.54 -30.57
N ASP A 451 8.10 -2.59 -31.36
CA ASP A 451 8.47 -3.91 -30.86
C ASP A 451 9.80 -3.83 -30.08
N GLN A 452 9.72 -4.01 -28.76
CA GLN A 452 10.90 -4.06 -27.89
C GLN A 452 11.58 -5.43 -27.92
N SER A 453 10.95 -6.45 -28.53
CA SER A 453 11.47 -7.81 -28.61
C SER A 453 12.79 -7.89 -29.38
N GLU A 454 13.01 -6.99 -30.34
CA GLU A 454 14.27 -6.91 -31.10
C GLU A 454 15.45 -6.35 -30.27
N ASN A 455 15.19 -5.83 -29.06
CA ASN A 455 16.23 -5.23 -28.20
C ASN A 455 16.24 -5.76 -26.77
N ARG A 456 16.05 -7.08 -26.60
CA ARG A 456 16.16 -7.79 -25.30
C ARG A 456 17.42 -7.43 -24.52
N GLU A 457 18.57 -7.24 -25.19
CA GLU A 457 19.82 -6.85 -24.52
C GLU A 457 19.81 -5.40 -23.99
N GLN A 458 19.05 -4.48 -24.59
CA GLN A 458 18.83 -3.16 -24.00
C GLN A 458 17.90 -3.26 -22.79
N VAL A 459 16.82 -4.04 -22.87
CA VAL A 459 15.87 -4.24 -21.76
C VAL A 459 16.58 -4.87 -20.55
N LYS A 460 17.35 -5.95 -20.76
CA LYS A 460 18.18 -6.58 -19.70
C LYS A 460 19.13 -5.59 -19.04
N ARG A 461 19.80 -4.75 -19.84
CA ARG A 461 20.72 -3.71 -19.32
C ARG A 461 19.97 -2.63 -18.54
N ALA A 462 18.81 -2.20 -19.03
CA ALA A 462 17.99 -1.19 -18.36
C ALA A 462 17.47 -1.72 -17.01
N LEU A 463 16.95 -2.95 -16.98
CA LEU A 463 16.39 -3.59 -15.78
C LEU A 463 17.45 -4.19 -14.84
N GLY A 464 18.70 -4.35 -15.29
CA GLY A 464 19.81 -4.79 -14.43
C GLY A 464 19.93 -6.28 -14.21
N VAL A 465 19.33 -7.05 -15.08
CA VAL A 465 19.25 -8.52 -15.00
C VAL A 465 20.06 -9.12 -16.15
N GLN A 466 20.59 -10.33 -15.94
CA GLN A 466 21.46 -11.01 -16.89
C GLN A 466 21.17 -12.52 -16.90
N ASN A 467 21.73 -13.23 -17.88
CA ASN A 467 21.61 -14.68 -18.02
C ASN A 467 20.14 -15.13 -18.06
N LYS A 468 19.84 -16.33 -17.56
CA LYS A 468 18.48 -16.89 -17.55
C LYS A 468 17.48 -16.02 -16.78
N LEU A 469 17.90 -15.34 -15.71
CA LEU A 469 17.04 -14.39 -14.99
C LEU A 469 16.67 -13.19 -15.88
N GLY A 470 17.63 -12.70 -16.67
CA GLY A 470 17.39 -11.64 -17.64
C GLY A 470 16.43 -12.05 -18.74
N GLU A 471 16.49 -13.29 -19.23
CA GLU A 471 15.51 -13.81 -20.19
C GLU A 471 14.09 -13.81 -19.61
N LEU A 472 13.91 -14.38 -18.41
CA LEU A 472 12.59 -14.46 -17.77
C LEU A 472 11.99 -13.08 -17.50
N VAL A 473 12.81 -12.11 -17.07
CA VAL A 473 12.34 -10.74 -16.85
C VAL A 473 11.97 -10.04 -18.17
N CYS A 474 12.69 -10.30 -19.26
CA CYS A 474 12.28 -9.83 -20.59
C CYS A 474 10.97 -10.48 -21.05
N ASP A 475 10.74 -11.75 -20.75
CA ASP A 475 9.49 -12.42 -21.09
C ASP A 475 8.31 -11.83 -20.31
N ILE A 476 8.50 -11.47 -19.02
CA ILE A 476 7.49 -10.74 -18.23
C ILE A 476 7.23 -9.36 -18.84
N ASP A 477 8.28 -8.59 -19.14
CA ASP A 477 8.17 -7.27 -19.76
C ASP A 477 7.40 -7.32 -21.10
N ASN A 478 7.76 -8.28 -21.95
CA ASN A 478 7.11 -8.49 -23.23
C ASN A 478 5.62 -8.83 -23.07
N LEU A 479 5.27 -9.71 -22.14
CA LEU A 479 3.88 -10.05 -21.85
C LEU A 479 3.09 -8.82 -21.36
N TRP A 480 3.65 -8.07 -20.41
CA TRP A 480 2.94 -7.00 -19.70
C TRP A 480 2.87 -5.67 -20.45
N ASN A 481 3.78 -5.42 -21.38
CA ASN A 481 3.89 -4.14 -22.09
C ASN A 481 3.69 -4.26 -23.60
N VAL A 482 4.09 -5.35 -24.23
CA VAL A 482 4.01 -5.51 -25.70
C VAL A 482 2.77 -6.33 -26.08
N GLN A 483 2.68 -7.59 -25.64
CA GLN A 483 1.56 -8.48 -25.99
C GLN A 483 0.23 -7.94 -25.47
N LEU A 484 0.25 -7.21 -24.35
CA LEU A 484 -0.93 -6.56 -23.79
C LEU A 484 -1.62 -5.60 -24.78
N LEU A 485 -0.89 -5.05 -25.76
CA LEU A 485 -1.42 -4.12 -26.76
C LEU A 485 -1.73 -4.77 -28.13
N GLU A 486 -1.49 -6.08 -28.31
CA GLU A 486 -1.78 -6.78 -29.57
C GLU A 486 -3.26 -6.71 -29.96
N HIS A 487 -3.56 -6.45 -31.23
CA HIS A 487 -4.93 -6.20 -31.70
C HIS A 487 -5.75 -7.48 -31.96
N ASP A 488 -5.10 -8.64 -32.09
CA ASP A 488 -5.69 -9.92 -32.50
C ASP A 488 -5.95 -10.88 -31.33
N LYS A 489 -6.06 -10.36 -30.10
CA LYS A 489 -6.41 -11.17 -28.93
C LYS A 489 -7.83 -11.72 -29.02
N THR A 490 -7.99 -13.02 -28.77
CA THR A 490 -9.28 -13.69 -28.70
C THR A 490 -9.90 -13.56 -27.31
N SER A 491 -11.23 -13.62 -27.21
CA SER A 491 -11.91 -13.61 -25.90
C SER A 491 -11.40 -14.72 -24.98
N GLY A 492 -11.23 -14.39 -23.70
CA GLY A 492 -10.57 -15.21 -22.68
C GLY A 492 -9.06 -14.93 -22.57
N TRP A 493 -8.50 -13.98 -23.33
CA TRP A 493 -7.06 -13.71 -23.32
C TRP A 493 -6.56 -13.25 -21.95
N GLY A 494 -7.40 -12.57 -21.17
CA GLY A 494 -7.01 -12.07 -19.86
C GLY A 494 -6.65 -13.21 -18.92
N ARG A 495 -7.45 -14.27 -18.89
CA ARG A 495 -7.14 -15.48 -18.10
C ARG A 495 -5.86 -16.16 -18.56
N GLU A 496 -5.66 -16.28 -19.87
CA GLU A 496 -4.43 -16.84 -20.42
C GLU A 496 -3.19 -16.00 -20.05
N PHE A 497 -3.34 -14.67 -20.00
CA PHE A 497 -2.27 -13.75 -19.59
C PHE A 497 -1.93 -13.92 -18.10
N ASP A 498 -2.94 -14.05 -17.24
CA ASP A 498 -2.75 -14.32 -15.82
C ASP A 498 -1.97 -15.65 -15.63
N GLU A 499 -2.38 -16.72 -16.30
CA GLU A 499 -1.71 -18.04 -16.24
C GLU A 499 -0.26 -17.99 -16.76
N LYS A 500 -0.02 -17.33 -17.90
CA LYS A 500 1.34 -17.15 -18.46
C LYS A 500 2.23 -16.33 -17.52
N SER A 501 1.68 -15.27 -16.95
CA SER A 501 2.39 -14.43 -15.99
C SER A 501 2.78 -15.24 -14.75
N ASP A 502 1.86 -16.01 -14.18
CA ASP A 502 2.12 -16.87 -13.03
C ASP A 502 3.18 -17.94 -13.32
N ASP A 503 3.15 -18.55 -14.50
CA ASP A 503 4.18 -19.52 -14.90
C ASP A 503 5.57 -18.88 -14.99
N LEU A 504 5.68 -17.66 -15.53
CA LEU A 504 6.95 -16.92 -15.57
C LEU A 504 7.47 -16.64 -14.15
N PHE A 505 6.59 -16.26 -13.20
CA PHE A 505 7.01 -16.07 -11.82
C PHE A 505 7.39 -17.37 -11.11
N ARG A 506 6.69 -18.46 -11.38
CA ARG A 506 7.07 -19.81 -10.90
C ARG A 506 8.48 -20.15 -11.37
N GLN A 507 8.77 -19.97 -12.65
CA GLN A 507 10.10 -20.21 -13.23
C GLN A 507 11.19 -19.32 -12.59
N VAL A 508 10.89 -18.04 -12.33
CA VAL A 508 11.81 -17.15 -11.60
C VAL A 508 12.04 -17.66 -10.18
N GLY A 509 10.98 -18.04 -9.47
CA GLY A 509 11.07 -18.60 -8.11
C GLY A 509 11.97 -19.83 -8.05
N GLU A 510 11.78 -20.78 -8.96
CA GLU A 510 12.61 -21.99 -9.08
C GLU A 510 14.09 -21.68 -9.34
N LEU A 511 14.35 -20.72 -10.23
CA LEU A 511 15.71 -20.24 -10.55
C LEU A 511 16.39 -19.57 -9.34
N LEU A 512 15.66 -18.74 -8.61
CA LEU A 512 16.19 -18.04 -7.43
C LEU A 512 16.40 -19.01 -6.25
N CYS A 513 15.50 -20.00 -6.06
CA CYS A 513 15.64 -21.02 -5.03
C CYS A 513 16.87 -21.91 -5.26
N THR A 514 17.13 -22.35 -6.49
CA THR A 514 18.34 -23.13 -6.81
C THR A 514 19.61 -22.31 -6.61
N SER A 515 19.60 -21.02 -6.94
CA SER A 515 20.73 -20.11 -6.73
C SER A 515 21.02 -19.84 -5.24
N SER A 516 19.99 -19.85 -4.39
CA SER A 516 20.10 -19.56 -2.94
C SER A 516 20.74 -20.69 -2.10
N ARG A 517 20.73 -21.93 -2.60
CA ARG A 517 21.29 -23.08 -1.87
C ARG A 517 22.82 -23.20 -1.93
N ALA A 518 23.49 -22.38 -2.73
CA ALA A 518 24.91 -22.51 -3.03
C ALA A 518 25.86 -21.84 -2.00
N ASP A 519 25.37 -20.99 -1.09
CA ASP A 519 26.20 -20.24 -0.14
C ASP A 519 25.56 -20.17 1.26
N THR A 520 25.57 -21.29 1.98
CA THR A 520 25.06 -21.37 3.36
C THR A 520 26.16 -21.24 4.42
N SER A 521 27.41 -21.00 4.03
CA SER A 521 28.57 -21.05 4.93
C SER A 521 28.89 -19.71 5.63
N THR A 522 28.24 -18.61 5.24
CA THR A 522 28.57 -17.24 5.74
C THR A 522 27.45 -16.53 6.51
N GLY A 523 26.42 -17.28 6.93
CA GLY A 523 25.21 -16.71 7.53
C GLY A 523 24.20 -16.27 6.47
N TRP A 524 22.94 -16.12 6.88
CA TRP A 524 21.80 -15.82 6.01
C TRP A 524 22.03 -14.52 5.20
N ARG A 525 22.46 -14.64 3.94
CA ARG A 525 22.56 -13.53 2.98
C ARG A 525 21.59 -13.74 1.84
N ILE A 526 20.77 -12.72 1.56
CA ILE A 526 19.89 -12.70 0.39
C ILE A 526 20.78 -12.69 -0.87
N PRO A 527 20.62 -13.67 -1.80
CA PRO A 527 21.43 -13.71 -3.01
C PRO A 527 21.30 -12.45 -3.87
N LYS A 528 22.38 -12.06 -4.56
CA LYS A 528 22.42 -10.85 -5.39
C LYS A 528 21.38 -10.87 -6.51
N GLU A 529 21.08 -12.05 -7.02
CA GLU A 529 20.10 -12.34 -8.06
C GLU A 529 18.68 -12.04 -7.58
N VAL A 530 18.35 -12.39 -6.34
CA VAL A 530 17.06 -12.06 -5.71
C VAL A 530 16.90 -10.55 -5.62
N TYR A 531 17.95 -9.85 -5.19
CA TYR A 531 17.92 -8.39 -5.08
C TYR A 531 17.80 -7.69 -6.45
N ARG A 532 18.48 -8.21 -7.48
CA ARG A 532 18.33 -7.72 -8.87
C ARG A 532 16.93 -7.94 -9.41
N PHE A 533 16.37 -9.13 -9.20
CA PHE A 533 15.01 -9.44 -9.60
C PHE A 533 14.00 -8.51 -8.92
N ALA A 534 14.11 -8.30 -7.60
CA ALA A 534 13.22 -7.42 -6.86
C ALA A 534 13.20 -5.99 -7.42
N ILE A 535 14.35 -5.46 -7.84
CA ILE A 535 14.43 -4.14 -8.47
C ILE A 535 13.82 -4.14 -9.88
N ALA A 536 14.11 -5.15 -10.70
CA ALA A 536 13.55 -5.26 -12.04
C ALA A 536 12.02 -5.39 -11.99
N TYR A 537 11.52 -6.30 -11.15
CA TYR A 537 10.11 -6.50 -10.91
C TYR A 537 9.43 -5.23 -10.37
N GLY A 538 10.07 -4.53 -9.42
CA GLY A 538 9.60 -3.25 -8.92
C GLY A 538 9.34 -2.23 -10.03
N ARG A 539 10.14 -2.23 -11.10
CA ARG A 539 9.91 -1.34 -12.26
C ARG A 539 8.81 -1.85 -13.18
N LEU A 540 8.82 -3.14 -13.50
CA LEU A 540 7.82 -3.75 -14.37
C LEU A 540 6.41 -3.65 -13.79
N SER A 541 6.27 -3.79 -12.49
CA SER A 541 4.98 -3.66 -11.82
C SER A 541 4.34 -2.27 -11.88
N MET A 542 5.10 -1.25 -12.28
CA MET A 542 4.60 0.11 -12.46
C MET A 542 4.33 0.42 -13.93
N SER A 543 4.49 -0.55 -14.83
CA SER A 543 4.41 -0.33 -16.26
C SER A 543 2.96 -0.22 -16.74
N LEU A 544 2.71 -0.48 -18.03
CA LEU A 544 1.43 -0.30 -18.69
C LEU A 544 0.25 -0.91 -17.94
N SER A 545 0.42 -2.11 -17.37
CA SER A 545 -0.65 -2.77 -16.61
C SER A 545 -1.11 -1.94 -15.40
N TYR A 546 -0.19 -1.28 -14.68
CA TYR A 546 -0.54 -0.44 -13.53
C TYR A 546 -1.24 0.85 -13.95
N ILE A 547 -0.83 1.42 -15.07
CA ILE A 547 -1.46 2.60 -15.67
C ILE A 547 -2.88 2.24 -16.13
N ALA A 548 -3.06 1.07 -16.75
CA ALA A 548 -4.36 0.55 -17.15
C ALA A 548 -5.32 0.45 -15.95
N TYR A 549 -4.83 0.08 -14.76
CA TYR A 549 -5.66 0.07 -13.56
C TYR A 549 -6.10 1.46 -13.08
N HIS A 550 -5.29 2.49 -13.28
CA HIS A 550 -5.75 3.87 -13.03
C HIS A 550 -6.88 4.26 -13.99
N THR A 551 -6.83 3.78 -15.23
CA THR A 551 -7.93 3.93 -16.20
C THR A 551 -9.17 3.15 -15.78
N ILE A 552 -9.01 1.90 -15.33
CA ILE A 552 -10.10 1.08 -14.77
C ILE A 552 -10.77 1.83 -13.62
N VAL A 553 -9.99 2.39 -12.69
CA VAL A 553 -10.53 3.20 -11.59
C VAL A 553 -11.27 4.42 -12.14
N ALA A 554 -10.72 5.15 -13.11
CA ALA A 554 -11.40 6.30 -13.70
C ALA A 554 -12.75 5.90 -14.36
N ILE A 555 -12.80 4.75 -15.02
CA ILE A 555 -14.04 4.17 -15.56
C ILE A 555 -15.00 3.81 -14.44
N ILE A 556 -14.53 3.15 -13.38
CA ILE A 556 -15.35 2.77 -12.21
C ILE A 556 -15.98 4.02 -11.58
N LEU A 557 -15.20 5.08 -11.35
CA LEU A 557 -15.68 6.34 -10.78
C LEU A 557 -16.69 7.06 -11.68
N THR A 558 -16.72 6.76 -12.98
CA THR A 558 -17.62 7.44 -13.94
C THR A 558 -18.87 6.61 -14.24
N TYR A 559 -18.68 5.32 -14.49
CA TYR A 559 -19.67 4.42 -15.08
C TYR A 559 -20.02 3.23 -14.17
N GLY A 560 -19.36 3.10 -13.03
CA GLY A 560 -19.48 1.96 -12.13
C GLY A 560 -18.65 0.76 -12.54
N VAL A 561 -18.68 -0.29 -11.71
CA VAL A 561 -17.91 -1.52 -11.92
C VAL A 561 -18.47 -2.33 -13.09
N VAL A 562 -17.58 -2.93 -13.89
CA VAL A 562 -17.96 -3.90 -14.93
C VAL A 562 -18.13 -5.26 -14.28
N SER A 563 -19.22 -5.98 -14.58
CA SER A 563 -19.32 -7.39 -14.19
C SER A 563 -18.43 -8.22 -15.11
N THR A 564 -17.47 -8.96 -14.57
CA THR A 564 -16.78 -10.01 -15.34
C THR A 564 -17.73 -11.20 -15.55
N ARG A 565 -17.55 -11.92 -16.66
CA ARG A 565 -18.40 -13.07 -17.04
C ARG A 565 -17.98 -14.37 -16.38
#